data_AF-A0A1Y1I7Y0-F1
#
_entry.id   AF-A0A1Y1I7Y0-F1
#
_cell.length_a   1.000
_cell.length_b   1.000
_cell.length_c   1.000
_cell.angle_alpha   90.00
_cell.angle_beta   90.00
_cell.angle_gamma   90.00
#
_symmetry.space_group_name_H-M   'P 1'
#
loop_
_entity.id
_entity.type
_entity.pdbx_description
1 polymer ?
#
loop_
_entity_poly.entity_id
_entity_poly.type
_entity_poly.pdbx_seq_one_letter_code
_entity_poly.pdbx_strand_id
1 'polypeptide(L)'
;MQESSRKGRVTTARVQVLQAYAEFIATVDTSSGYIEVPPGLADVVPPALSESIMIWECYLLVLKKLDALGDSFGVVLSGSPGIGKSAFAPLLLHHLAKKKAKVTYRYQDMFEGDTIVYFDFSDLSAIQVKIASEGTQGWPAIRRLSKDRSIWCVKDGRAPEAQFRGVGRYIVLCSSDVDDYKEFCEVWRLPDWSLQEMQECRRRLYPEVPEETMEKRSPAGGQPGGPGFSAGELLEVVFRIEASVRSRSGSGDGRTGNPQGFSGPLVDDSATARAELLARRATKLFQSYVKPM
;
A
#
# COMPACT_ATOMS: atom_id res chain seq x y z
N MET A 1 12.81 -37.72 11.22
CA MET A 1 12.57 -36.78 12.35
C MET A 1 13.64 -35.70 12.31
N GLN A 2 13.51 -34.71 11.42
CA GLN A 2 14.37 -33.51 11.35
C GLN A 2 13.69 -32.48 10.43
N GLU A 3 12.64 -31.82 10.92
CA GLU A 3 11.95 -30.78 10.14
C GLU A 3 11.48 -29.59 11.02
N SER A 4 12.03 -29.47 12.23
CA SER A 4 11.55 -28.52 13.24
C SER A 4 12.49 -27.33 13.51
N SER A 5 13.50 -27.06 12.68
CA SER A 5 14.54 -26.04 13.02
C SER A 5 14.65 -24.83 12.08
N ARG A 6 13.65 -24.59 11.19
CA ARG A 6 13.66 -23.41 10.30
C ARG A 6 12.78 -22.24 10.74
N LYS A 7 11.98 -22.39 11.80
CA LYS A 7 11.21 -21.27 12.37
C LYS A 7 12.07 -20.54 13.39
N GLY A 8 12.44 -19.28 13.11
CA GLY A 8 12.80 -18.35 14.19
C GLY A 8 14.12 -17.59 14.11
N ARG A 9 14.67 -17.30 12.92
CA ARG A 9 15.64 -16.20 12.80
C ARG A 9 15.14 -15.16 11.81
N VAL A 10 14.58 -14.07 12.34
CA VAL A 10 14.60 -12.80 11.63
C VAL A 10 16.06 -12.52 11.32
N THR A 11 16.42 -12.55 10.03
CA THR A 11 17.81 -12.36 9.61
C THR A 11 18.15 -10.88 9.73
N THR A 12 19.37 -10.56 10.14
CA THR A 12 19.89 -9.18 10.16
C THR A 12 19.67 -8.48 8.81
N ALA A 13 19.79 -9.23 7.71
CA ALA A 13 19.52 -8.75 6.35
C ALA A 13 18.08 -8.23 6.17
N ARG A 14 17.07 -8.90 6.74
CA ARG A 14 15.68 -8.46 6.63
C ARG A 14 15.42 -7.15 7.36
N VAL A 15 16.00 -7.00 8.55
CA VAL A 15 15.91 -5.73 9.30
C VAL A 15 16.58 -4.59 8.52
N GLN A 16 17.73 -4.85 7.88
CA GLN A 16 18.41 -3.86 7.05
C GLN A 16 17.60 -3.42 5.83
N VAL A 17 16.94 -4.37 5.14
CA VAL A 17 16.06 -4.02 4.01
C VAL A 17 14.85 -3.21 4.47
N LEU A 18 14.21 -3.59 5.59
CA LEU A 18 13.10 -2.83 6.16
C LEU A 18 13.53 -1.44 6.64
N GLN A 19 14.76 -1.31 7.14
CA GLN A 19 15.36 -0.04 7.50
C GLN A 19 15.52 0.88 6.28
N ALA A 20 16.12 0.36 5.21
CA ALA A 20 16.25 1.09 3.94
C ALA A 20 14.88 1.47 3.34
N TYR A 21 13.90 0.57 3.44
CA TYR A 21 12.51 0.88 3.06
C TYR A 21 11.91 2.02 3.89
N ALA A 22 12.12 2.02 5.21
CA ALA A 22 11.60 3.06 6.09
C ALA A 22 12.22 4.43 5.80
N GLU A 23 13.51 4.48 5.47
CA GLU A 23 14.21 5.69 5.04
C GLU A 23 13.68 6.22 3.69
N PHE A 24 13.52 5.32 2.72
CA PHE A 24 12.89 5.63 1.44
C PHE A 24 11.47 6.19 1.63
N ILE A 25 10.60 5.47 2.35
CA ILE A 25 9.19 5.87 2.47
C ILE A 25 9.03 7.20 3.22
N ALA A 26 9.93 7.53 4.15
CA ALA A 26 9.90 8.81 4.85
C ALA A 26 10.27 10.02 3.96
N THR A 27 11.03 9.78 2.90
CA THR A 27 11.66 10.84 2.09
C THR A 27 11.17 10.92 0.65
N VAL A 28 10.54 9.86 0.12
CA VAL A 28 10.04 9.80 -1.26
C VAL A 28 9.15 11.00 -1.61
N ASP A 29 9.32 11.54 -2.81
CA ASP A 29 8.47 12.60 -3.33
C ASP A 29 7.18 12.00 -3.91
N THR A 30 6.04 12.51 -3.45
CA THR A 30 4.71 12.09 -3.90
C THR A 30 4.09 13.07 -4.91
N SER A 31 4.79 14.15 -5.26
CA SER A 31 4.26 15.21 -6.14
C SER A 31 3.95 14.72 -7.57
N SER A 32 4.64 13.67 -8.02
CA SER A 32 4.44 13.01 -9.30
C SER A 32 3.10 12.27 -9.40
N GLY A 33 2.42 12.04 -8.28
CA GLY A 33 1.22 11.20 -8.20
C GLY A 33 1.52 9.70 -8.12
N TYR A 34 2.76 9.31 -7.87
CA TYR A 34 3.18 7.90 -7.73
C TYR A 34 4.21 7.75 -6.62
N ILE A 35 4.31 6.54 -6.07
CA ILE A 35 5.46 6.09 -5.28
C ILE A 35 6.02 4.88 -6.02
N GLU A 36 7.23 5.01 -6.56
CA GLU A 36 7.93 3.91 -7.22
C GLU A 36 8.90 3.26 -6.23
N VAL A 37 8.57 2.05 -5.75
CA VAL A 37 9.41 1.34 -4.80
C VAL A 37 10.65 0.80 -5.52
N PRO A 38 11.88 1.10 -5.05
CA PRO A 38 13.09 0.59 -5.66
C PRO A 38 13.12 -0.94 -5.74
N PRO A 39 13.48 -1.56 -6.89
CA PRO A 39 13.45 -3.02 -7.06
C PRO A 39 14.25 -3.80 -6.00
N GLY A 40 15.33 -3.22 -5.47
CA GLY A 40 16.16 -3.86 -4.43
C GLY A 40 15.52 -3.93 -3.04
N LEU A 41 14.37 -3.30 -2.82
CA LEU A 41 13.63 -3.32 -1.56
C LEU A 41 12.46 -4.32 -1.56
N ALA A 42 12.09 -4.86 -2.73
CA ALA A 42 10.86 -5.64 -2.91
C ALA A 42 10.90 -7.05 -2.30
N ASP A 43 12.06 -7.71 -2.27
CA ASP A 43 12.14 -9.15 -1.95
C ASP A 43 11.93 -9.49 -0.46
N VAL A 44 11.94 -8.51 0.46
CA VAL A 44 11.93 -8.76 1.92
C VAL A 44 10.97 -7.87 2.72
N VAL A 45 10.32 -6.91 2.07
CA VAL A 45 9.24 -6.10 2.67
C VAL A 45 7.91 -6.85 2.56
N PRO A 46 6.90 -6.54 3.40
CA PRO A 46 5.56 -7.10 3.23
C PRO A 46 5.07 -6.92 1.77
N PRO A 47 4.36 -7.89 1.16
CA PRO A 47 3.95 -7.79 -0.25
C PRO A 47 3.15 -6.53 -0.60
N ALA A 48 2.39 -6.01 0.35
CA ALA A 48 1.67 -4.74 0.18
C ALA A 48 2.58 -3.50 0.12
N LEU A 49 3.82 -3.64 0.61
CA LEU A 49 4.83 -2.58 0.68
C LEU A 49 5.89 -2.69 -0.42
N SER A 50 5.96 -3.82 -1.14
CA SER A 50 6.93 -4.05 -2.21
C SER A 50 6.57 -3.34 -3.51
N GLU A 51 5.29 -3.04 -3.70
CA GLU A 51 4.77 -2.54 -4.97
C GLU A 51 4.79 -1.03 -5.07
N SER A 52 5.06 -0.55 -6.29
CA SER A 52 4.81 0.82 -6.68
C SER A 52 3.32 1.11 -6.69
N ILE A 53 2.93 2.32 -6.28
CA ILE A 53 1.53 2.75 -6.20
C ILE A 53 1.30 4.03 -7.00
N MET A 54 0.17 4.07 -7.72
CA MET A 54 -0.44 5.32 -8.17
C MET A 54 -1.24 5.97 -7.04
N ILE A 55 -0.92 7.21 -6.72
CA ILE A 55 -1.61 8.02 -5.71
C ILE A 55 -2.94 8.48 -6.29
N TRP A 56 -3.98 7.76 -5.91
CA TRP A 56 -5.34 8.04 -6.32
C TRP A 56 -6.00 9.10 -5.44
N GLU A 57 -6.88 9.92 -6.01
CA GLU A 57 -7.60 10.98 -5.30
C GLU A 57 -8.38 10.44 -4.09
N CYS A 58 -8.93 9.22 -4.18
CA CYS A 58 -9.63 8.61 -3.06
C CYS A 58 -8.70 8.33 -1.87
N TYR A 59 -7.42 8.01 -2.10
CA TYR A 59 -6.44 7.82 -1.02
C TYR A 59 -6.11 9.14 -0.34
N LEU A 60 -5.97 10.22 -1.11
CA LEU A 60 -5.77 11.56 -0.55
C LEU A 60 -6.96 11.99 0.32
N LEU A 61 -8.18 11.65 -0.10
CA LEU A 61 -9.38 11.89 0.70
C LEU A 61 -9.38 11.05 2.00
N VAL A 62 -8.96 9.78 1.93
CA VAL A 62 -8.79 8.93 3.12
C VAL A 62 -7.80 9.55 4.09
N LEU A 63 -6.62 9.98 3.63
CA LEU A 63 -5.63 10.65 4.48
C LEU A 63 -6.19 11.91 5.13
N LYS A 64 -6.89 12.75 4.37
CA LYS A 64 -7.54 13.96 4.91
C LYS A 64 -8.57 13.62 5.98
N LYS A 65 -9.35 12.56 5.79
CA LYS A 65 -10.31 12.10 6.81
C LYS A 65 -9.60 11.58 8.06
N LEU A 66 -8.54 10.79 7.91
CA LEU A 66 -7.73 10.33 9.05
C LEU A 66 -7.16 11.50 9.85
N ASP A 67 -6.77 12.58 9.18
CA ASP A 67 -6.21 13.78 9.83
C ASP A 67 -7.24 14.58 10.64
N ALA A 68 -8.52 14.46 10.27
CA ALA A 68 -9.62 15.05 11.01
C ALA A 68 -10.07 14.20 12.21
N LEU A 69 -9.61 12.95 12.31
CA LEU A 69 -9.88 12.10 13.47
C LEU A 69 -9.00 12.49 14.65
N GLY A 70 -9.52 12.31 15.86
CA GLY A 70 -8.75 12.50 17.09
C GLY A 70 -7.77 11.36 17.36
N ASP A 71 -7.33 11.25 18.61
CA ASP A 71 -6.31 10.26 19.01
C ASP A 71 -6.87 8.86 19.29
N SER A 72 -8.17 8.65 19.13
CA SER A 72 -8.82 7.37 19.34
C SER A 72 -9.88 7.12 18.27
N PHE A 73 -9.58 6.18 17.37
CA PHE A 73 -10.48 5.74 16.31
C PHE A 73 -10.10 4.33 15.83
N GLY A 74 -11.09 3.66 15.27
CA GLY A 74 -10.90 2.50 14.42
C GLY A 74 -11.54 2.79 13.07
N VAL A 75 -10.80 2.52 11.99
CA VAL A 75 -11.29 2.65 10.62
C VAL A 75 -10.99 1.35 9.87
N VAL A 76 -11.99 0.83 9.15
CA VAL A 76 -11.81 -0.25 8.17
C VAL A 76 -11.92 0.35 6.77
N LEU A 77 -10.86 0.21 5.97
CA LEU A 77 -10.91 0.44 4.53
C LEU A 77 -11.39 -0.84 3.84
N SER A 78 -12.61 -0.78 3.32
CA SER A 78 -13.28 -1.89 2.62
C SER A 78 -13.46 -1.57 1.14
N GLY A 79 -13.83 -2.57 0.35
CA GLY A 79 -14.08 -2.46 -1.07
C GLY A 79 -13.86 -3.78 -1.79
N SER A 80 -14.22 -3.82 -3.06
CA SER A 80 -14.06 -4.98 -3.95
C SER A 80 -12.64 -5.54 -3.86
N PRO A 81 -12.43 -6.87 -3.99
CA PRO A 81 -11.08 -7.44 -4.15
C PRO A 81 -10.29 -6.67 -5.23
N GLY A 82 -8.96 -6.63 -5.15
CA GLY A 82 -8.15 -5.94 -6.17
C GLY A 82 -8.26 -4.40 -6.23
N ILE A 83 -9.12 -3.75 -5.44
CA ILE A 83 -9.31 -2.29 -5.49
C ILE A 83 -8.14 -1.44 -4.97
N GLY A 84 -7.06 -2.08 -4.50
CA GLY A 84 -5.86 -1.37 -4.01
C GLY A 84 -5.86 -1.05 -2.52
N LYS A 85 -6.69 -1.72 -1.70
CA LYS A 85 -6.69 -1.54 -0.23
C LYS A 85 -5.30 -1.71 0.41
N SER A 86 -4.62 -2.81 0.10
CA SER A 86 -3.25 -3.05 0.60
C SER A 86 -2.23 -2.15 -0.09
N ALA A 87 -2.44 -1.81 -1.36
CA ALA A 87 -1.60 -0.87 -2.09
C ALA A 87 -1.61 0.55 -1.49
N PHE A 88 -2.62 0.93 -0.70
CA PHE A 88 -2.62 2.20 0.05
C PHE A 88 -1.52 2.27 1.14
N ALA A 89 -0.99 1.13 1.59
CA ALA A 89 -0.10 1.05 2.74
C ALA A 89 1.21 1.87 2.61
N PRO A 90 1.95 1.88 1.48
CA PRO A 90 3.12 2.74 1.31
C PRO A 90 2.78 4.22 1.47
N LEU A 91 1.68 4.68 0.85
CA LEU A 91 1.24 6.07 0.95
C LEU A 91 0.81 6.44 2.38
N LEU A 92 0.14 5.51 3.09
CA LEU A 92 -0.19 5.69 4.50
C LEU A 92 1.07 5.79 5.37
N LEU A 93 2.06 4.92 5.16
CA LEU A 93 3.32 4.96 5.90
C LEU A 93 4.09 6.25 5.62
N HIS A 94 4.14 6.70 4.36
CA HIS A 94 4.72 7.98 4.00
C HIS A 94 4.08 9.15 4.77
N HIS A 95 2.75 9.20 4.78
CA HIS A 95 1.99 10.23 5.51
C HIS A 95 2.28 10.19 7.02
N LEU A 96 2.31 9.01 7.62
CA LEU A 96 2.62 8.82 9.04
C LEU A 96 4.08 9.17 9.38
N ALA A 97 5.01 8.93 8.45
CA ALA A 97 6.40 9.35 8.60
C ALA A 97 6.53 10.88 8.59
N LYS A 98 5.82 11.59 7.70
CA LYS A 98 5.77 13.08 7.73
C LYS A 98 5.20 13.62 9.04
N LYS A 99 4.30 12.87 9.67
CA LYS A 99 3.75 13.17 11.00
C LYS A 99 4.65 12.75 12.17
N LYS A 100 5.85 12.23 11.90
CA LYS A 100 6.80 11.71 12.90
C LYS A 100 6.17 10.66 13.83
N ALA A 101 5.26 9.85 13.28
CA ALA A 101 4.49 8.89 14.04
C ALA A 101 5.23 7.57 14.28
N LYS A 102 4.76 6.83 15.28
CA LYS A 102 5.17 5.43 15.50
C LYS A 102 4.09 4.52 14.94
N VAL A 103 4.48 3.51 14.19
CA VAL A 103 3.55 2.65 13.44
C VAL A 103 3.86 1.19 13.69
N THR A 104 2.83 0.38 13.86
CA THR A 104 2.92 -1.08 13.75
C THR A 104 2.11 -1.53 12.54
N TYR A 105 2.77 -2.21 11.62
CA TYR A 105 2.18 -2.81 10.43
C TYR A 105 2.11 -4.32 10.62
N ARG A 106 0.89 -4.86 10.77
CA ARG A 106 0.65 -6.29 10.98
C ARG A 106 0.10 -6.91 9.70
N TYR A 107 0.69 -8.02 9.26
CA TYR A 107 0.29 -8.74 8.06
C TYR A 107 0.51 -10.24 8.23
N GLN A 108 -0.11 -11.03 7.34
CA GLN A 108 0.11 -12.46 7.29
C GLN A 108 1.28 -12.78 6.34
N ASP A 109 2.41 -13.21 6.91
CA ASP A 109 3.53 -13.72 6.15
C ASP A 109 3.29 -15.17 5.74
N MET A 110 3.62 -15.52 4.50
CA MET A 110 3.39 -16.85 3.94
C MET A 110 4.22 -17.94 4.63
N PHE A 111 5.41 -17.60 5.12
CA PHE A 111 6.34 -18.57 5.70
C PHE A 111 6.43 -18.47 7.22
N GLU A 112 6.40 -17.24 7.74
CA GLU A 112 6.57 -16.98 9.17
C GLU A 112 5.27 -16.81 9.93
N GLY A 113 4.14 -16.74 9.23
CA GLY A 113 2.84 -16.56 9.83
C GLY A 113 2.55 -15.10 10.19
N ASP A 114 1.82 -14.90 11.28
CA ASP A 114 1.42 -13.57 11.71
C ASP A 114 2.64 -12.73 12.11
N THR A 115 2.83 -11.59 11.45
CA THR A 115 4.06 -10.79 11.51
C THR A 115 3.75 -9.33 11.76
N ILE A 116 4.52 -8.69 12.63
CA ILE A 116 4.41 -7.26 12.94
C ILE A 116 5.75 -6.59 12.61
N VAL A 117 5.69 -5.51 11.83
CA VAL A 117 6.79 -4.56 11.65
C VAL A 117 6.48 -3.30 12.45
N TYR A 118 7.44 -2.82 13.22
CA TYR A 118 7.37 -1.56 13.95
C TYR A 118 8.29 -0.55 13.30
N PHE A 119 7.77 0.63 13.02
CA PHE A 119 8.50 1.78 12.50
C PHE A 119 8.41 2.93 13.51
N ASP A 120 9.56 3.48 13.90
CA ASP A 120 9.65 4.71 14.69
C ASP A 120 10.12 5.86 13.80
N PHE A 121 9.17 6.67 13.31
CA PHE A 121 9.49 7.85 12.51
C PHE A 121 9.64 9.12 13.37
N SER A 122 9.72 9.00 14.71
CA SER A 122 9.84 10.18 15.58
C SER A 122 11.08 11.03 15.29
N ASP A 123 12.18 10.37 14.88
CA ASP A 123 13.39 10.98 14.36
C ASP A 123 13.71 10.43 12.97
N LEU A 124 13.52 11.25 11.93
CA LEU A 124 13.77 10.84 10.53
C LEU A 124 15.26 10.66 10.21
N SER A 125 16.17 11.18 11.05
CA SER A 125 17.62 10.96 10.90
C SER A 125 18.08 9.64 11.53
N ALA A 126 17.23 9.03 12.36
CA ALA A 126 17.54 7.82 13.11
C ALA A 126 16.30 6.91 13.24
N ILE A 127 15.66 6.64 12.10
CA ILE A 127 14.46 5.77 12.05
C ILE A 127 14.80 4.41 12.65
N GLN A 128 13.94 3.90 13.54
CA GLN A 128 14.12 2.57 14.12
C GLN A 128 13.10 1.59 13.55
N VAL A 129 13.58 0.46 13.05
CA VAL A 129 12.73 -0.64 12.59
C VAL A 129 12.91 -1.89 13.44
N LYS A 130 11.79 -2.52 13.82
CA LYS A 130 11.78 -3.83 14.49
C LYS A 130 10.78 -4.73 13.77
N ILE A 131 11.03 -6.03 13.77
CA ILE A 131 10.11 -7.01 13.23
C ILE A 131 10.10 -8.25 14.11
N ALA A 132 8.91 -8.82 14.31
CA ALA A 132 8.79 -10.12 14.93
C ALA A 132 7.55 -10.84 14.39
N SER A 133 7.68 -12.16 14.31
CA SER A 133 6.64 -13.06 13.82
C SER A 133 6.16 -13.95 14.96
N GLU A 134 4.95 -14.48 14.86
CA GLU A 134 4.34 -15.30 15.91
C GLU A 134 5.24 -16.48 16.30
N GLY A 135 5.40 -16.69 17.61
CA GLY A 135 6.27 -17.73 18.15
C GLY A 135 7.76 -17.34 18.26
N THR A 136 8.18 -16.19 17.75
CA THR A 136 9.56 -15.68 17.96
C THR A 136 9.72 -15.01 19.33
N GLN A 137 10.95 -14.95 19.86
CA GLN A 137 11.25 -14.34 21.16
C GLN A 137 10.83 -12.86 21.24
N GLY A 138 10.91 -12.11 20.13
CA GLY A 138 10.54 -10.70 20.06
C GLY A 138 9.02 -10.44 19.99
N TRP A 139 8.22 -11.48 19.71
CA TRP A 139 6.78 -11.38 19.50
C TRP A 139 6.02 -10.72 20.67
N PRO A 140 6.22 -11.13 21.95
CA PRO A 140 5.48 -10.54 23.05
C PRO A 140 5.78 -9.04 23.24
N ALA A 141 7.01 -8.63 22.96
CA ALA A 141 7.44 -7.24 23.09
C ALA A 141 6.81 -6.35 22.01
N ILE A 142 6.89 -6.75 20.73
CA ILE A 142 6.31 -5.97 19.63
C ILE A 142 4.78 -5.93 19.74
N ARG A 143 4.15 -7.04 20.13
CA ARG A 143 2.70 -7.10 20.34
C ARG A 143 2.23 -6.22 21.49
N ARG A 144 3.08 -6.01 22.51
CA ARG A 144 2.81 -5.05 23.59
C ARG A 144 2.90 -3.61 23.09
N LEU A 145 3.90 -3.29 22.25
CA LEU A 145 4.01 -1.97 21.61
C LEU A 145 2.77 -1.64 20.77
N SER A 146 2.23 -2.59 20.00
CA SER A 146 1.00 -2.39 19.21
C SER A 146 -0.26 -2.04 20.03
N LYS A 147 -0.20 -2.12 21.36
CA LYS A 147 -1.31 -1.74 22.27
C LYS A 147 -1.14 -0.35 22.87
N ASP A 148 -0.01 0.31 22.63
CA ASP A 148 0.22 1.68 23.08
C ASP A 148 -0.68 2.64 22.27
N ARG A 149 -1.37 3.55 22.98
CA ARG A 149 -2.31 4.50 22.37
C ARG A 149 -1.60 5.53 21.49
N SER A 150 -0.31 5.76 21.69
CA SER A 150 0.51 6.65 20.88
C SER A 150 0.97 6.03 19.55
N ILE A 151 0.79 4.72 19.39
CA ILE A 151 1.23 3.98 18.20
C ILE A 151 0.03 3.78 17.26
N TRP A 152 0.26 4.06 15.97
CA TRP A 152 -0.69 3.74 14.91
C TRP A 152 -0.63 2.25 14.62
N CYS A 153 -1.78 1.57 14.61
CA CYS A 153 -1.87 0.14 14.32
C CYS A 153 -2.54 -0.06 12.97
N VAL A 154 -1.74 -0.46 11.98
CA VAL A 154 -2.20 -0.84 10.64
C VAL A 154 -2.25 -2.35 10.57
N LYS A 155 -3.40 -2.90 10.18
CA LYS A 155 -3.60 -4.33 9.94
C LYS A 155 -3.95 -4.56 8.49
N ASP A 156 -3.22 -5.44 7.82
CA ASP A 156 -3.43 -5.74 6.41
C ASP A 156 -3.79 -7.23 6.23
N GLY A 157 -4.84 -7.48 5.45
CA GLY A 157 -5.27 -8.82 5.06
C GLY A 157 -5.96 -9.65 6.15
N ARG A 158 -6.26 -9.09 7.33
CA ARG A 158 -6.95 -9.81 8.42
C ARG A 158 -8.01 -8.97 9.12
N ALA A 159 -9.14 -9.59 9.42
CA ALA A 159 -10.14 -9.08 10.35
C ALA A 159 -9.52 -8.82 11.75
N PRO A 160 -9.97 -7.80 12.51
CA PRO A 160 -9.58 -7.64 13.90
C PRO A 160 -9.97 -8.87 14.75
N GLU A 161 -9.05 -9.33 15.60
CA GLU A 161 -9.26 -10.50 16.49
C GLU A 161 -10.22 -10.24 17.68
N ALA A 162 -10.63 -8.99 17.88
CA ALA A 162 -11.46 -8.55 19.00
C ALA A 162 -12.23 -7.31 18.58
N GLN A 163 -13.17 -6.83 19.41
CA GLN A 163 -13.86 -5.53 19.25
C GLN A 163 -12.94 -4.32 19.55
N PHE A 164 -13.16 -3.18 18.88
CA PHE A 164 -12.39 -1.96 19.10
C PHE A 164 -12.82 -1.41 20.45
N ARG A 165 -11.88 -1.23 21.36
CA ARG A 165 -12.20 -0.83 22.74
C ARG A 165 -12.33 0.68 22.92
N GLY A 166 -12.53 1.43 21.83
CA GLY A 166 -12.64 2.90 21.85
C GLY A 166 -11.33 3.64 22.14
N VAL A 167 -10.18 2.99 21.99
CA VAL A 167 -8.89 3.49 22.48
C VAL A 167 -7.79 3.21 21.47
N GLY A 168 -7.01 4.23 21.09
CA GLY A 168 -5.87 4.13 20.17
C GLY A 168 -6.26 4.34 18.70
N ARG A 169 -5.28 4.28 17.79
CA ARG A 169 -5.47 4.60 16.36
C ARG A 169 -5.32 3.34 15.51
N TYR A 170 -6.42 2.82 14.99
CA TYR A 170 -6.46 1.57 14.22
C TYR A 170 -6.93 1.80 12.80
N ILE A 171 -6.18 1.25 11.84
CA ILE A 171 -6.53 1.22 10.41
C ILE A 171 -6.46 -0.24 9.96
N VAL A 172 -7.53 -0.72 9.36
CA VAL A 172 -7.63 -2.09 8.86
C VAL A 172 -7.83 -2.06 7.36
N LEU A 173 -6.94 -2.71 6.62
CA LEU A 173 -6.98 -2.88 5.17
C LEU A 173 -7.44 -4.32 4.92
N CYS A 174 -8.70 -4.56 4.57
CA CYS A 174 -9.21 -5.93 4.42
C CYS A 174 -10.25 -6.06 3.30
N SER A 175 -10.20 -7.19 2.57
CA SER A 175 -11.21 -7.58 1.59
C SER A 175 -12.09 -8.69 2.15
N SER A 176 -13.22 -8.35 2.78
CA SER A 176 -14.44 -9.17 2.93
C SER A 176 -15.36 -8.53 3.98
N ASP A 177 -16.50 -9.18 4.26
CA ASP A 177 -17.81 -8.63 4.60
C ASP A 177 -17.85 -7.50 5.64
N VAL A 178 -18.60 -6.45 5.31
CA VAL A 178 -18.80 -5.29 6.21
C VAL A 178 -19.42 -5.74 7.54
N ASP A 179 -20.17 -6.85 7.51
CA ASP A 179 -20.86 -7.44 8.65
C ASP A 179 -19.90 -7.90 9.76
N ASP A 180 -18.66 -8.28 9.43
CA ASP A 180 -17.64 -8.64 10.43
C ASP A 180 -17.13 -7.40 11.23
N TYR A 181 -17.44 -6.18 10.76
CA TYR A 181 -16.85 -4.94 11.26
C TYR A 181 -17.86 -3.87 11.67
N LYS A 182 -19.16 -4.06 11.40
CA LYS A 182 -20.22 -3.09 11.74
C LYS A 182 -20.25 -2.72 13.22
N GLU A 183 -19.91 -3.66 14.10
CA GLU A 183 -19.84 -3.45 15.54
C GLU A 183 -18.45 -3.00 16.03
N PHE A 184 -17.44 -2.99 15.15
CA PHE A 184 -16.05 -2.71 15.50
C PHE A 184 -15.67 -1.24 15.26
N CYS A 185 -16.09 -0.62 14.14
CA CYS A 185 -15.49 0.65 13.71
C CYS A 185 -16.28 1.37 12.60
N GLU A 186 -15.83 2.58 12.27
CA GLU A 186 -16.26 3.25 11.05
C GLU A 186 -15.71 2.54 9.80
N VAL A 187 -16.58 2.25 8.83
CA VAL A 187 -16.21 1.55 7.60
C VAL A 187 -16.20 2.55 6.45
N TRP A 188 -15.05 2.71 5.80
CA TRP A 188 -14.89 3.52 4.60
C TRP A 188 -14.73 2.62 3.39
N ARG A 189 -15.69 2.69 2.47
CA ARG A 189 -15.63 1.96 1.21
C ARG A 189 -14.85 2.75 0.18
N LEU A 190 -13.78 2.17 -0.36
CA LEU A 190 -13.06 2.72 -1.50
C LEU A 190 -13.95 2.60 -2.76
N PRO A 191 -13.94 3.61 -3.65
CA PRO A 191 -14.67 3.56 -4.91
C PRO A 191 -14.06 2.52 -5.85
N ASP A 192 -14.85 2.06 -6.83
CA ASP A 192 -14.33 1.21 -7.89
C ASP A 192 -13.45 2.00 -8.87
N TRP A 193 -12.42 1.36 -9.44
CA TRP A 193 -11.56 2.00 -10.44
C TRP A 193 -12.32 2.28 -11.73
N SER A 194 -12.22 3.49 -12.25
CA SER A 194 -12.65 3.79 -13.62
C SER A 194 -11.66 3.20 -14.63
N LEU A 195 -12.15 2.92 -15.85
CA LEU A 195 -11.28 2.45 -16.93
C LEU A 195 -10.11 3.41 -17.20
N GLN A 196 -10.36 4.72 -17.12
CA GLN A 196 -9.33 5.74 -17.31
C GLN A 196 -8.22 5.64 -16.25
N GLU A 197 -8.58 5.45 -14.98
CA GLU A 197 -7.62 5.32 -13.89
C GLU A 197 -6.82 4.02 -14.01
N MET A 198 -7.46 2.91 -14.39
CA MET A 198 -6.77 1.65 -14.66
C MET A 198 -5.78 1.79 -15.83
N GLN A 199 -6.16 2.49 -16.91
CA GLN A 199 -5.30 2.73 -18.06
C GLN A 199 -4.13 3.66 -17.74
N GLU A 200 -4.30 4.69 -16.91
CA GLU A 200 -3.18 5.53 -16.46
C GLU A 200 -2.22 4.74 -15.58
N CYS A 201 -2.75 3.97 -14.61
CA CYS A 201 -1.94 3.09 -13.76
C CYS A 201 -1.11 2.12 -14.61
N ARG A 202 -1.74 1.44 -15.56
CA ARG A 202 -1.08 0.56 -16.54
C ARG A 202 0.03 1.28 -17.30
N ARG A 203 -0.26 2.42 -17.94
CA ARG A 203 0.73 3.13 -18.78
C ARG A 203 1.98 3.53 -18.01
N ARG A 204 1.86 3.77 -16.71
CA ARG A 204 2.94 4.28 -15.87
C ARG A 204 3.71 3.18 -15.16
N LEU A 205 3.00 2.29 -14.47
CA LEU A 205 3.59 1.31 -13.58
C LEU A 205 3.75 -0.06 -14.21
N TYR A 206 2.92 -0.38 -15.22
CA TYR A 206 2.86 -1.71 -15.84
C TYR A 206 2.72 -1.62 -17.37
N PRO A 207 3.62 -0.89 -18.07
CA PRO A 207 3.50 -0.64 -19.50
C PRO A 207 3.47 -1.92 -20.36
N GLU A 208 4.03 -3.01 -19.84
CA GLU A 208 4.05 -4.35 -20.43
C GLU A 208 2.68 -5.05 -20.44
N VAL A 209 1.74 -4.64 -19.59
CA VAL A 209 0.40 -5.22 -19.55
C VAL A 209 -0.42 -4.69 -20.74
N PRO A 210 -1.03 -5.55 -21.58
CA PRO A 210 -1.83 -5.11 -22.73
C PRO A 210 -3.08 -4.31 -22.32
N GLU A 211 -3.45 -3.31 -23.13
CA GLU A 211 -4.60 -2.44 -22.88
C GLU A 211 -5.95 -3.18 -22.80
N GLU A 212 -6.15 -4.17 -23.67
CA GLU A 212 -7.35 -5.02 -23.68
C GLU A 212 -7.61 -5.71 -22.33
N THR A 213 -6.56 -5.92 -21.54
CA THR A 213 -6.65 -6.51 -20.20
C THR A 213 -7.45 -5.60 -19.27
N MET A 214 -7.32 -4.27 -19.41
CA MET A 214 -8.05 -3.30 -18.58
C MET A 214 -9.51 -3.18 -19.02
N GLU A 215 -9.79 -3.24 -20.32
CA GLU A 215 -11.14 -3.13 -20.88
C GLU A 215 -12.03 -4.31 -20.48
N LYS A 216 -11.51 -5.55 -20.58
CA LYS A 216 -12.21 -6.77 -20.14
C LYS A 216 -12.52 -6.79 -18.64
N ARG A 217 -11.83 -5.96 -17.85
CA ARG A 217 -11.92 -5.91 -16.39
C ARG A 217 -12.68 -4.70 -15.87
N SER A 218 -12.96 -3.71 -16.72
CA SER A 218 -13.82 -2.60 -16.35
C SER A 218 -15.22 -3.11 -16.04
N PRO A 219 -15.89 -2.62 -14.98
CA PRO A 219 -17.28 -2.96 -14.68
C PRO A 219 -18.23 -2.73 -15.87
N ALA A 220 -17.86 -1.85 -16.82
CA ALA A 220 -18.63 -1.55 -18.03
C ALA A 220 -18.40 -2.54 -19.20
N GLY A 221 -17.41 -3.43 -19.11
CA GLY A 221 -17.04 -4.38 -20.18
C GLY A 221 -17.74 -5.74 -20.12
N GLY A 222 -18.61 -5.97 -19.13
CA GLY A 222 -19.38 -7.21 -19.00
C GLY A 222 -20.52 -7.29 -20.01
N GLN A 223 -20.51 -8.30 -20.88
CA GLN A 223 -21.76 -8.72 -21.55
C GLN A 223 -22.82 -9.04 -20.49
N PRO A 224 -24.09 -8.61 -20.68
CA PRO A 224 -25.15 -8.93 -19.75
C PRO A 224 -25.38 -10.44 -19.74
N GLY A 225 -24.98 -11.12 -18.66
CA GLY A 225 -25.22 -12.55 -18.43
C GLY A 225 -24.00 -13.43 -18.21
N GLY A 226 -22.76 -12.90 -18.23
CA GLY A 226 -21.58 -13.67 -17.83
C GLY A 226 -21.42 -13.76 -16.31
N PRO A 227 -20.83 -14.84 -15.74
CA PRO A 227 -20.52 -14.89 -14.32
C PRO A 227 -19.63 -13.69 -13.97
N GLY A 228 -20.09 -12.85 -13.04
CA GLY A 228 -19.31 -11.73 -12.56
C GLY A 228 -18.01 -12.25 -11.97
N PHE A 229 -16.89 -12.03 -12.68
CA PHE A 229 -15.59 -12.53 -12.24
C PHE A 229 -15.07 -11.67 -11.09
N SER A 230 -14.64 -12.34 -10.03
CA SER A 230 -14.14 -11.69 -8.82
C SER A 230 -12.78 -11.07 -9.08
N ALA A 231 -12.56 -9.87 -8.55
CA ALA A 231 -11.27 -9.20 -8.58
C ALA A 231 -10.17 -9.88 -7.73
N GLY A 232 -10.38 -11.12 -7.28
CA GLY A 232 -9.32 -12.02 -6.81
C GLY A 232 -8.44 -12.54 -7.96
N GLU A 233 -8.96 -12.59 -9.19
CA GLU A 233 -8.21 -12.99 -10.39
C GLU A 233 -7.30 -11.87 -10.94
N LEU A 234 -7.51 -10.62 -10.47
CA LEU A 234 -6.64 -9.47 -10.75
C LEU A 234 -5.24 -9.65 -10.15
N LEU A 235 -5.15 -10.27 -8.97
CA LEU A 235 -3.88 -10.61 -8.34
C LEU A 235 -3.24 -11.82 -9.03
N GLU A 236 -4.00 -12.85 -9.43
CA GLU A 236 -3.41 -14.06 -10.03
C GLU A 236 -2.69 -13.79 -11.37
N VAL A 237 -3.13 -12.80 -12.16
CA VAL A 237 -2.46 -12.45 -13.43
C VAL A 237 -1.25 -11.54 -13.22
N VAL A 238 -1.26 -10.62 -12.27
CA VAL A 238 -0.05 -9.84 -11.90
C VAL A 238 0.99 -10.79 -11.27
N PHE A 239 0.57 -11.70 -10.37
CA PHE A 239 1.42 -12.74 -9.80
C PHE A 239 1.94 -13.75 -10.84
N ARG A 240 1.16 -14.11 -11.88
CA ARG A 240 1.61 -15.00 -12.96
C ARG A 240 2.54 -14.31 -13.97
N ILE A 241 2.35 -13.02 -14.23
CA ILE A 241 3.27 -12.25 -15.09
C ILE A 241 4.64 -12.15 -14.40
N GLU A 242 4.70 -11.89 -13.09
CA GLU A 242 5.96 -11.91 -12.34
C GLU A 242 6.65 -13.28 -12.33
N ALA A 243 5.90 -14.38 -12.16
CA ALA A 243 6.45 -15.73 -12.21
C ALA A 243 6.99 -16.09 -13.61
N SER A 244 6.37 -15.59 -14.68
CA SER A 244 6.79 -15.85 -16.06
C SER A 244 8.01 -15.01 -16.45
N VAL A 245 8.12 -13.76 -15.98
CA VAL A 245 9.29 -12.90 -16.17
C VAL A 245 10.51 -13.44 -15.42
N ARG A 246 10.35 -13.93 -14.18
CA ARG A 246 11.43 -14.57 -13.40
C ARG A 246 11.95 -15.88 -14.02
N SER A 247 11.13 -16.58 -14.83
CA SER A 247 11.56 -17.79 -15.55
C SER A 247 12.41 -17.50 -16.80
N ARG A 248 12.31 -16.28 -17.35
CA ARG A 248 13.01 -15.88 -18.59
C ARG A 248 14.29 -15.09 -18.34
N SER A 249 14.48 -14.53 -17.14
CA SER A 249 15.71 -13.82 -16.75
C SER A 249 16.87 -14.74 -16.31
N GLY A 250 16.68 -16.07 -16.36
CA GLY A 250 17.69 -17.07 -16.03
C GLY A 250 18.60 -17.53 -17.17
N SER A 251 18.51 -16.93 -18.37
CA SER A 251 19.36 -17.31 -19.50
C SER A 251 19.70 -16.12 -20.40
N GLY A 252 20.95 -15.67 -20.39
CA GLY A 252 21.47 -14.79 -21.45
C GLY A 252 22.61 -13.86 -21.03
N ASP A 253 23.83 -14.35 -21.20
CA ASP A 253 25.11 -13.63 -21.13
C ASP A 253 25.23 -12.42 -22.09
N GLY A 254 26.02 -11.41 -21.69
CA GLY A 254 27.07 -10.86 -22.56
C GLY A 254 26.95 -9.44 -23.16
N ARG A 255 27.79 -8.53 -22.61
CA ARG A 255 28.65 -7.51 -23.27
C ARG A 255 28.14 -6.08 -23.64
N THR A 256 28.70 -5.13 -22.88
CA THR A 256 29.44 -3.89 -23.24
C THR A 256 28.82 -2.76 -24.08
N GLY A 257 28.89 -1.53 -23.54
CA GLY A 257 29.11 -0.30 -24.32
C GLY A 257 28.43 0.96 -23.79
N ASN A 258 29.22 1.92 -23.27
CA ASN A 258 28.90 3.35 -23.08
C ASN A 258 29.91 4.13 -23.99
N PRO A 259 29.84 5.47 -24.29
CA PRO A 259 29.11 6.52 -23.56
C PRO A 259 28.62 7.79 -24.36
N GLN A 260 28.08 8.76 -23.58
CA GLN A 260 28.06 10.24 -23.72
C GLN A 260 26.87 11.00 -24.39
N GLY A 261 26.42 12.05 -23.68
CA GLY A 261 25.72 13.24 -24.23
C GLY A 261 24.73 13.91 -23.26
N PHE A 262 25.11 15.00 -22.60
CA PHE A 262 24.27 15.84 -21.71
C PHE A 262 23.95 17.18 -22.40
N SER A 263 22.68 17.61 -22.39
CA SER A 263 22.25 19.02 -22.40
C SER A 263 20.81 19.12 -21.89
N GLY A 264 20.58 19.93 -20.85
CA GLY A 264 19.40 19.90 -19.97
C GLY A 264 18.12 20.56 -20.51
N PRO A 265 17.03 20.66 -19.70
CA PRO A 265 15.81 21.28 -20.17
C PRO A 265 15.37 22.56 -19.44
N LEU A 266 14.67 23.36 -20.25
CA LEU A 266 13.87 24.52 -19.92
C LEU A 266 12.75 24.20 -18.92
N VAL A 267 12.38 25.21 -18.14
CA VAL A 267 11.25 25.23 -17.21
C VAL A 267 9.93 25.20 -18.00
N ASP A 268 9.07 24.22 -17.70
CA ASP A 268 7.78 23.99 -18.38
C ASP A 268 6.61 24.62 -17.61
N ASP A 269 6.06 25.72 -18.14
CA ASP A 269 4.88 26.44 -17.63
C ASP A 269 3.57 25.58 -17.65
N SER A 270 3.59 24.37 -18.22
CA SER A 270 2.40 23.50 -18.32
C SER A 270 2.02 22.83 -16.99
N ALA A 271 2.97 22.66 -16.06
CA ALA A 271 2.72 22.03 -14.76
C ALA A 271 1.83 22.89 -13.86
N THR A 272 2.08 24.19 -13.83
CA THR A 272 1.31 25.17 -13.04
C THR A 272 -0.13 25.30 -13.56
N ALA A 273 -0.30 25.31 -14.89
CA ALA A 273 -1.62 25.34 -15.52
C ALA A 273 -2.45 24.06 -15.26
N ARG A 274 -1.78 22.90 -15.19
CA ARG A 274 -2.43 21.63 -14.82
C ARG A 274 -2.83 21.59 -13.36
N ALA A 275 -2.00 22.12 -12.45
CA ALA A 275 -2.31 22.20 -11.03
C ALA A 275 -3.53 23.10 -10.75
N GLU A 276 -3.64 24.25 -11.41
CA GLU A 276 -4.82 25.13 -11.28
C GLU A 276 -6.10 24.49 -11.84
N LEU A 277 -6.02 23.76 -12.96
CA LEU A 277 -7.17 23.08 -13.56
C LEU A 277 -7.70 21.96 -12.64
N LEU A 278 -6.79 21.23 -11.98
CA LEU A 278 -7.12 20.19 -11.01
C LEU A 278 -7.75 20.80 -9.74
N ALA A 279 -7.22 21.91 -9.23
CA ALA A 279 -7.80 22.61 -8.08
C ALA A 279 -9.23 23.13 -8.35
N ARG A 280 -9.48 23.62 -9.58
CA ARG A 280 -10.83 24.08 -10.01
C ARG A 280 -11.82 22.93 -10.16
N ARG A 281 -11.37 21.76 -10.62
CA ARG A 281 -12.21 20.55 -10.70
C ARG A 281 -12.56 19.99 -9.32
N ALA A 282 -11.60 19.97 -8.39
CA ALA A 282 -11.83 19.54 -7.01
C ALA A 282 -12.84 20.44 -6.28
N THR A 283 -12.81 21.75 -6.52
CA THR A 283 -13.75 22.71 -5.91
C THR A 283 -15.19 22.52 -6.44
N LYS A 284 -15.36 22.21 -7.72
CA LYS A 284 -16.68 21.92 -8.31
C LYS A 284 -17.27 20.60 -7.79
N LEU A 285 -16.44 19.57 -7.64
CA LEU A 285 -16.85 18.29 -7.04
C LEU A 285 -17.28 18.49 -5.58
N PHE A 286 -16.53 19.28 -4.80
CA PHE A 286 -16.88 19.60 -3.41
C PHE A 286 -18.26 20.27 -3.28
N GLN A 287 -18.61 21.19 -4.18
CA GLN A 287 -19.92 21.85 -4.18
C GLN A 287 -21.08 20.92 -4.57
N SER A 288 -20.83 19.86 -5.34
CA SER A 288 -21.86 18.87 -5.70
C SER A 288 -22.17 17.84 -4.62
N TYR A 289 -21.28 17.65 -3.65
CA TYR A 289 -21.45 16.68 -2.56
C TYR A 289 -21.93 17.29 -1.23
N VAL A 290 -22.00 18.62 -1.13
CA VAL A 290 -22.60 19.32 0.00
C VAL A 290 -24.05 19.66 -0.35
N LYS A 291 -25.00 18.77 -0.01
CA LYS A 291 -26.37 19.23 0.22
C LYS A 291 -26.41 19.94 1.57
N PRO A 292 -26.95 21.16 1.68
CA PRO A 292 -27.17 21.77 2.98
C PRO A 292 -28.26 20.98 3.73
N MET A 293 -27.88 20.57 4.96
CA MET A 293 -28.66 19.98 6.07
C MET A 293 -29.97 19.26 5.76
#